data_AF-P25958-F1
#
_entry.id   AF-P25958-F1
#
_cell.length_a   1.000
_cell.length_b   1.000
_cell.length_c   1.000
_cell.angle_alpha   90.00
_cell.angle_beta   90.00
_cell.angle_gamma   90.00
#
_symmetry.space_group_name_H-M   'P 1'
#
loop_
_entity.id
_entity.type
_entity.pdbx_description
1 polymer ?
#
loop_
_entity_poly.entity_id
_entity_poly.type
_entity_poly.pdbx_seq_one_letter_code
_entity_poly.pdbx_strand_id
1 'polypeptide(L)'
;MLISGSLAAIIHLFLSRQQEHDGFTQQEWMISIEQMMNECKESQAVKTAEHGSVLICTNLSGQDIRFDIYHSMIRKRVDGKGHVPILDHITAMKADIENGVVLLKIESEDQKVYQTAFPVYSYLGGG
;
A
#
# COMPACT_ATOMS: atom_id res chain seq x y z
N MET A 1 -16.69 17.60 3.37
CA MET A 1 -16.76 16.87 4.67
C MET A 1 -17.06 15.41 4.36
N LEU A 2 -16.07 14.52 4.49
CA LEU A 2 -16.17 13.04 4.64
C LEU A 2 -14.82 12.32 4.43
N ILE A 3 -13.66 12.97 4.65
CA ILE A 3 -12.34 12.30 4.62
C ILE A 3 -11.99 11.69 6.00
N SER A 4 -12.91 11.70 6.98
CA SER A 4 -12.59 11.29 8.36
C SER A 4 -12.83 9.81 8.66
N GLY A 5 -13.53 9.06 7.80
CA GLY A 5 -13.91 7.68 8.09
C GLY A 5 -12.71 6.72 8.13
N SER A 6 -11.87 6.75 7.09
CA SER A 6 -10.73 5.84 6.96
C SER A 6 -9.60 6.19 7.93
N LEU A 7 -9.28 7.48 8.10
CA LEU A 7 -8.18 7.91 8.98
C LEU A 7 -8.45 7.57 10.45
N ALA A 8 -9.70 7.72 10.91
CA ALA A 8 -10.07 7.39 12.28
C ALA A 8 -9.96 5.89 12.57
N ALA A 9 -10.33 5.02 11.61
CA ALA A 9 -10.17 3.59 11.74
C ALA A 9 -8.69 3.18 11.88
N ILE A 10 -7.80 3.82 11.10
CA ILE A 10 -6.35 3.58 11.13
C ILE A 10 -5.76 3.96 12.50
N ILE A 11 -6.11 5.13 13.04
CA ILE A 11 -5.61 5.57 14.35
C ILE A 11 -6.11 4.64 15.47
N HIS A 12 -7.38 4.19 15.41
CA HIS A 12 -7.93 3.27 16.42
C HIS A 12 -7.28 1.88 16.36
N LEU A 13 -7.01 1.35 15.17
CA LEU A 13 -6.29 0.08 15.02
C LEU A 13 -4.85 0.19 15.52
N PHE A 14 -4.15 1.26 15.17
CA PHE A 14 -2.77 1.50 15.63
C PHE A 14 -2.68 1.62 17.16
N LEU A 15 -3.64 2.31 17.81
CA LEU A 15 -3.66 2.47 19.26
C LEU A 15 -4.11 1.22 20.02
N SER A 16 -4.97 0.38 19.45
CA SER A 16 -5.52 -0.80 20.12
C SER A 16 -4.59 -2.03 20.10
N ARG A 17 -3.46 -1.96 19.38
CA ARG A 17 -2.64 -3.14 19.02
C ARG A 17 -1.35 -3.32 19.81
N GLN A 18 -1.16 -2.68 20.96
CA GLN A 18 -0.10 -3.05 21.92
C GLN A 18 -0.32 -4.46 22.55
N GLN A 19 -1.19 -5.32 22.00
CA GLN A 19 -1.59 -6.60 22.60
C GLN A 19 -1.38 -7.77 21.61
N GLU A 20 -0.26 -8.48 21.81
CA GLU A 20 0.00 -9.91 21.57
C GLU A 20 -0.52 -10.58 20.27
N HIS A 21 -0.05 -10.14 19.10
CA HIS A 21 -0.08 -10.99 17.90
C HIS A 21 1.27 -10.99 17.18
N ASP A 22 1.75 -12.18 16.83
CA ASP A 22 2.91 -12.38 15.96
C ASP A 22 2.53 -11.94 14.53
N GLY A 23 2.77 -10.67 14.24
CA GLY A 23 2.54 -10.07 12.93
C GLY A 23 1.17 -9.41 12.75
N PHE A 24 0.90 -8.99 11.51
CA PHE A 24 -0.37 -8.37 11.16
C PHE A 24 -1.49 -9.41 10.98
N THR A 25 -2.70 -8.98 11.26
CA THR A 25 -3.92 -9.76 11.05
C THR A 25 -4.43 -9.66 9.61
N GLN A 26 -5.28 -10.60 9.24
CA GLN A 26 -5.99 -10.58 7.96
C GLN A 26 -6.78 -9.28 7.73
N GLN A 27 -7.34 -8.68 8.79
CA GLN A 27 -8.06 -7.40 8.67
C GLN A 27 -7.12 -6.25 8.33
N GLU A 28 -5.96 -6.15 9.00
CA GLU A 28 -4.94 -5.15 8.67
C GLU A 28 -4.47 -5.32 7.24
N TRP A 29 -4.12 -6.55 6.85
CA TRP A 29 -3.80 -6.89 5.46
C TRP A 29 -4.84 -6.36 4.47
N MET A 30 -6.12 -6.69 4.67
CA MET A 30 -7.20 -6.27 3.76
C MET A 30 -7.32 -4.75 3.68
N ILE A 31 -7.24 -4.03 4.80
CA ILE A 31 -7.33 -2.57 4.85
C ILE A 31 -6.14 -1.94 4.12
N SER A 32 -4.92 -2.45 4.33
CA SER A 32 -3.72 -1.95 3.66
C SER A 32 -3.79 -2.15 2.15
N ILE A 33 -4.22 -3.34 1.71
CA ILE A 33 -4.37 -3.65 0.29
C ILE A 33 -5.48 -2.80 -0.35
N GLU A 34 -6.61 -2.63 0.33
CA GLU A 34 -7.70 -1.78 -0.16
C GLU A 34 -7.23 -0.32 -0.32
N GLN A 35 -6.49 0.19 0.65
CA GLN A 35 -5.90 1.52 0.56
C GLN A 35 -4.94 1.66 -0.61
N MET A 36 -4.00 0.71 -0.79
CA MET A 36 -3.08 0.72 -1.94
C MET A 36 -3.84 0.66 -3.26
N MET A 37 -4.82 -0.23 -3.35
CA MET A 37 -5.65 -0.40 -4.53
C MET A 37 -6.43 0.87 -4.88
N ASN A 38 -7.03 1.56 -3.90
CA ASN A 38 -7.82 2.76 -4.15
C ASN A 38 -6.95 3.90 -4.68
N GLU A 39 -5.78 4.13 -4.10
CA GLU A 39 -4.85 5.17 -4.58
C GLU A 39 -4.39 4.88 -6.03
N CYS A 40 -4.14 3.61 -6.36
CA CYS A 40 -3.65 3.22 -7.68
C CYS A 40 -4.75 3.13 -8.75
N LYS A 41 -6.00 2.85 -8.36
CA LYS A 41 -7.16 2.88 -9.27
C LYS A 41 -7.52 4.29 -9.69
N GLU A 42 -7.39 5.26 -8.80
CA GLU A 42 -7.64 6.68 -9.07
C GLU A 42 -6.46 7.38 -9.74
N SER A 43 -5.35 6.67 -9.96
CA SER A 43 -4.12 7.22 -10.52
C SER A 43 -4.11 7.21 -12.05
N GLN A 44 -3.61 8.30 -12.63
CA GLN A 44 -3.36 8.40 -14.07
C GLN A 44 -2.14 7.59 -14.53
N ALA A 45 -1.22 7.27 -13.62
CA ALA A 45 -0.07 6.42 -13.90
C ALA A 45 0.28 5.57 -12.68
N VAL A 46 0.69 4.32 -12.93
CA VAL A 46 1.16 3.40 -11.90
C VAL A 46 2.49 2.80 -12.37
N LYS A 47 3.51 2.89 -11.53
CA LYS A 47 4.88 2.45 -11.83
C LYS A 47 5.55 1.86 -10.59
N THR A 48 6.56 1.04 -10.80
CA THR A 48 7.44 0.55 -9.72
C THR A 48 8.80 1.24 -9.76
N ALA A 49 9.46 1.39 -8.62
CA ALA A 49 10.83 1.89 -8.51
C ALA A 49 11.68 0.97 -7.62
N GLU A 50 12.99 1.24 -7.54
CA GLU A 50 13.94 0.56 -6.63
C GLU A 50 13.88 -0.97 -6.75
N HIS A 51 13.94 -1.48 -7.99
CA HIS A 51 13.79 -2.90 -8.28
C HIS A 51 12.48 -3.48 -7.72
N GLY A 52 11.38 -2.74 -7.78
CA GLY A 52 10.05 -3.21 -7.36
C GLY A 52 9.78 -3.09 -5.86
N SER A 53 10.72 -2.64 -5.03
CA SER A 53 10.46 -2.42 -3.60
C SER A 53 9.61 -1.18 -3.31
N VAL A 54 9.33 -0.37 -4.33
CA VAL A 54 8.49 0.82 -4.23
C VAL A 54 7.40 0.78 -5.29
N LEU A 55 6.15 0.94 -4.87
CA LEU A 55 5.00 1.17 -5.75
C LEU A 55 4.67 2.66 -5.75
N ILE A 56 4.50 3.25 -6.93
CA ILE A 56 4.20 4.67 -7.11
C ILE A 56 2.94 4.82 -7.95
N CYS A 57 1.96 5.52 -7.40
CA CYS A 57 0.66 5.78 -8.00
C CYS A 57 0.52 7.31 -8.13
N THR A 58 0.58 7.81 -9.36
CA THR A 58 0.48 9.25 -9.66
C THR A 58 -0.99 9.62 -9.79
N ASN A 59 -1.51 10.40 -8.84
CA ASN A 59 -2.91 10.79 -8.83
C ASN A 59 -3.25 11.80 -9.95
N LEU A 60 -4.54 12.13 -10.12
CA LEU A 60 -5.01 13.10 -11.13
C LEU A 60 -4.48 14.53 -10.93
N SER A 61 -3.96 14.85 -9.74
CA SER A 61 -3.31 16.14 -9.46
C SER A 61 -1.82 16.14 -9.78
N GLY A 62 -1.29 15.03 -10.32
CA GLY A 62 0.13 14.87 -10.63
C GLY A 62 1.02 14.58 -9.42
N GLN A 63 0.44 14.24 -8.26
CA GLN A 63 1.21 13.92 -7.06
C GLN A 63 1.60 12.45 -7.04
N ASP A 64 2.84 12.16 -6.67
CA ASP A 64 3.34 10.78 -6.57
C ASP A 64 3.03 10.23 -5.17
N ILE A 65 2.08 9.29 -5.12
CA ILE A 65 1.76 8.52 -3.91
C ILE A 65 2.65 7.30 -3.91
N ARG A 66 3.58 7.26 -2.96
CA ARG A 66 4.58 6.20 -2.82
C ARG A 66 4.21 5.27 -1.67
N PHE A 67 4.28 3.98 -1.94
CA PHE A 67 4.31 2.93 -0.94
C PHE A 67 5.73 2.34 -0.93
N ASP A 68 6.43 2.52 0.17
CA ASP A 68 7.81 2.07 0.35
C ASP A 68 8.00 1.44 1.74
N ILE A 69 8.98 0.55 1.84
CA ILE A 69 9.36 -0.05 3.13
C ILE A 69 10.15 0.97 3.95
N TYR A 70 9.85 1.04 5.23
CA TYR A 70 10.65 1.75 6.21
C TYR A 70 10.66 0.98 7.52
N HIS A 71 11.83 0.49 7.92
CA HIS A 71 11.96 -0.46 9.02
C HIS A 71 11.04 -1.67 8.78
N SER A 72 10.22 -2.04 9.75
CA SER A 72 9.29 -3.18 9.73
C SER A 72 7.93 -2.88 9.08
N MET A 73 7.78 -1.79 8.33
CA MET A 73 6.47 -1.38 7.80
C MET A 73 6.49 -0.89 6.37
N ILE A 74 5.35 -1.01 5.70
CA ILE A 74 5.03 -0.25 4.49
C ILE A 74 4.43 1.08 4.94
N ARG A 75 4.99 2.17 4.43
CA ARG A 75 4.45 3.52 4.64
C ARG A 75 3.96 4.12 3.33
N LYS A 76 2.95 4.98 3.45
CA LYS A 76 2.48 5.86 2.39
C LYS A 76 3.13 7.25 2.53
N ARG A 77 3.59 7.79 1.41
CA ARG A 77 4.10 9.17 1.26
C ARG A 77 3.47 9.83 0.04
N VAL A 78 3.28 11.14 0.09
CA VAL A 78 2.81 11.94 -1.05
C VAL A 78 3.89 12.96 -1.39
N ASP A 79 4.40 12.94 -2.62
CA ASP A 79 5.52 13.77 -3.08
C ASP A 79 6.75 13.66 -2.17
N GLY A 80 7.01 12.45 -1.65
CA GLY A 80 8.08 12.18 -0.69
C GLY A 80 7.86 12.81 0.69
N LYS A 81 6.71 13.41 0.97
CA LYS A 81 6.36 13.96 2.29
C LYS A 81 5.39 13.04 3.01
N GLY A 82 5.35 13.19 4.34
CA GLY A 82 4.51 12.40 5.22
C GLY A 82 5.15 11.08 5.65
N HIS A 83 4.46 10.39 6.54
CA HIS A 83 4.87 9.14 7.15
C HIS A 83 3.64 8.41 7.68
N VAL A 84 2.78 7.94 6.77
CA VAL A 84 1.55 7.25 7.15
C VAL A 84 1.83 5.75 7.13
N PRO A 85 1.99 5.07 8.29
CA PRO A 85 2.08 3.62 8.32
C PRO A 85 0.80 3.02 7.76
N ILE A 86 0.91 2.04 6.86
CA ILE A 86 -0.26 1.35 6.31
C ILE A 86 -0.28 -0.14 6.65
N LEU A 87 0.88 -0.78 6.83
CA LEU A 87 1.01 -2.17 7.25
C LEU A 87 2.34 -2.34 7.99
N ASP A 88 2.33 -2.92 9.18
CA ASP A 88 3.51 -3.15 10.03
C ASP A 88 3.84 -4.65 10.11
N HIS A 89 4.95 -5.00 10.76
CA HIS A 89 5.50 -6.36 10.88
C HIS A 89 5.82 -7.03 9.53
N ILE A 90 6.39 -6.26 8.61
CA ILE A 90 6.89 -6.70 7.31
C ILE A 90 8.40 -6.58 7.18
N THR A 91 9.01 -7.47 6.40
CA THR A 91 10.45 -7.48 6.10
C THR A 91 10.73 -7.13 4.64
N ALA A 92 9.81 -7.47 3.74
CA ALA A 92 9.97 -7.22 2.32
C ALA A 92 8.62 -6.91 1.64
N MET A 93 8.70 -6.12 0.58
CA MET A 93 7.63 -5.83 -0.36
C MET A 93 8.24 -5.85 -1.76
N LYS A 94 7.53 -6.47 -2.69
CA LYS A 94 7.84 -6.47 -4.12
C LYS A 94 6.55 -6.23 -4.89
N ALA A 95 6.53 -5.15 -5.65
CA ALA A 95 5.52 -4.86 -6.65
C ALA A 95 6.07 -5.15 -8.04
N ASP A 96 5.19 -5.67 -8.90
CA ASP A 96 5.38 -5.77 -10.34
C ASP A 96 4.10 -5.31 -11.05
N ILE A 97 4.19 -4.98 -12.33
CA ILE A 97 3.05 -4.56 -13.15
C ILE A 97 3.06 -5.31 -14.47
N GLU A 98 2.08 -6.19 -14.64
CA GLU A 98 1.89 -6.97 -15.87
C GLU A 98 0.50 -6.73 -16.43
N ASN A 99 0.39 -6.37 -17.71
CA ASN A 99 -0.91 -6.24 -18.41
C ASN A 99 -1.95 -5.38 -17.65
N GLY A 100 -1.51 -4.30 -16.99
CA GLY A 100 -2.39 -3.43 -16.20
C GLY A 100 -2.84 -4.01 -14.87
N VAL A 101 -2.19 -5.06 -14.38
CA VAL A 101 -2.40 -5.65 -13.05
C VAL A 101 -1.17 -5.41 -12.20
N VAL A 102 -1.36 -4.82 -11.03
CA VAL A 102 -0.32 -4.73 -10.00
C VAL A 102 -0.27 -6.08 -9.29
N LEU A 103 0.90 -6.72 -9.30
CA LEU A 103 1.20 -7.92 -8.55
C LEU A 103 2.01 -7.51 -7.32
N LEU A 104 1.48 -7.78 -6.13
CA LEU A 104 2.12 -7.42 -4.87
C LEU A 104 2.46 -8.66 -4.07
N LYS A 105 3.72 -8.78 -3.65
CA LYS A 105 4.23 -9.80 -2.74
C LYS A 105 4.82 -9.13 -1.51
N ILE A 106 4.37 -9.53 -0.33
CA ILE A 106 4.82 -8.99 0.96
C ILE A 106 5.28 -10.16 1.84
N GLU A 107 6.42 -10.01 2.49
CA GLU A 107 6.94 -10.95 3.48
C GLU A 107 6.84 -10.31 4.86
N SER A 108 6.29 -11.06 5.83
CA SER A 108 6.18 -10.63 7.22
C SER A 108 7.42 -11.00 8.04
N GLU A 109 7.53 -10.44 9.24
CA GLU A 109 8.60 -10.78 10.20
C GLU A 109 8.60 -12.25 10.63
N ASP A 110 7.44 -12.91 10.61
CA ASP A 110 7.29 -14.35 10.86
C ASP A 110 7.52 -15.21 9.60
N GLN A 111 8.14 -14.65 8.54
CA GLN A 111 8.50 -15.31 7.29
C GLN A 111 7.31 -15.84 6.48
N LYS A 112 6.08 -15.39 6.78
CA LYS A 112 4.92 -15.67 5.93
C LYS A 112 4.94 -14.76 4.71
N VAL A 113 4.55 -15.33 3.57
CA VAL A 113 4.48 -14.63 2.30
C VAL A 113 3.01 -14.41 1.94
N TYR A 114 2.65 -13.17 1.71
CA TYR A 114 1.34 -12.73 1.29
C TYR A 114 1.40 -12.21 -0.14
N GLN A 115 0.42 -12.60 -0.96
CA GLN A 115 0.34 -12.17 -2.35
C GLN A 115 -1.06 -11.67 -2.66
N THR A 116 -1.13 -10.61 -3.44
CA THR A 116 -2.38 -10.10 -4.00
C THR A 116 -2.13 -9.52 -5.38
N ALA A 117 -3.20 -9.37 -6.15
CA ALA A 117 -3.19 -8.74 -7.45
C ALA A 117 -4.43 -7.87 -7.60
N PHE A 118 -4.27 -6.68 -8.19
CA PHE A 118 -5.40 -5.80 -8.50
C PHE A 118 -5.19 -5.03 -9.81
N PRO A 119 -6.26 -4.79 -10.58
CA PRO A 119 -6.15 -4.05 -11.84
C PRO A 119 -5.98 -2.54 -11.58
N VAL A 120 -5.24 -1.88 -12.47
CA VAL A 120 -5.06 -0.43 -12.52
C VAL A 120 -5.44 0.10 -13.91
N TYR A 121 -6.37 1.05 -13.95
CA TYR A 121 -7.04 1.46 -15.19
C TYR A 121 -6.18 2.31 -16.12
N SER A 122 -5.07 2.89 -15.63
CA SER A 122 -4.14 3.65 -16.46
C SER A 122 -3.56 2.85 -17.63
N TYR A 123 -3.54 1.52 -17.55
CA TYR A 123 -3.11 0.62 -18.63
C TYR A 123 -4.24 0.13 -19.54
N LEU A 124 -5.51 0.31 -19.16
CA LEU A 124 -6.66 -0.23 -19.90
C LEU A 124 -7.20 0.72 -20.99
N GLY A 125 -6.45 1.79 -21.34
CA GLY A 125 -6.67 2.52 -22.58
C GLY A 125 -7.98 3.29 -22.67
N GLY A 126 -8.30 4.11 -21.66
CA GLY A 126 -9.24 5.21 -21.84
C GLY A 126 -8.60 6.30 -22.70
N GLY A 127 -8.72 6.18 -24.02
CA GLY A 127 -8.46 7.25 -24.98
C GLY A 127 -9.57 8.30 -25.02
#